data_AF-R1B3A4-F1
#
_entry.id   AF-R1B3A4-F1
#
_cell.length_a   1.000
_cell.length_b   1.000
_cell.length_c   1.000
_cell.angle_alpha   90.00
_cell.angle_beta   90.00
_cell.angle_gamma   90.00
#
_symmetry.space_group_name_H-M   'P 1'
#
loop_
_entity.id
_entity.type
_entity.pdbx_description
1 polymer ?
#
loop_
_entity_poly.entity_id
_entity_poly.type
_entity_poly.pdbx_seq_one_letter_code
_entity_poly.pdbx_strand_id
1 'polypeptide(L)'
;MSDELDCLKRKGGVAREVWRDMMTSSTAAALEAQGKLQLRTELNEVLLLHGIPRSSLLTVLANGLNERFSGTHAGAAFGNGAYLAEDLGKADQYVDADANYDPASDLHQRLYGRSYRHPGTALHYALVCRVALGHPIRTKDAGALARSCDDPNERVFPVNVRELAPVPNLAPPMHYHSLIAEKGPGHDRYREFVIFHASDYICPEYLIAYHRENSSAQASRGPSR
;
A
#
# COMPACT_ATOMS: atom_id res chain seq x y z
N MET A 1 0.45 -35.80 -2.41
CA MET A 1 1.03 -34.44 -2.54
C MET A 1 0.86 -33.84 -3.94
N SER A 2 1.06 -34.57 -5.04
CA SER A 2 0.85 -33.99 -6.39
C SER A 2 -0.63 -33.89 -6.81
N ASP A 3 -1.50 -34.73 -6.25
CA ASP A 3 -2.92 -34.78 -6.61
C ASP A 3 -3.81 -33.77 -5.86
N GLU A 4 -3.38 -33.30 -4.67
CA GLU A 4 -4.10 -32.27 -3.90
C GLU A 4 -4.02 -30.88 -4.55
N LEU A 5 -2.90 -30.55 -5.20
CA LEU A 5 -2.77 -29.30 -5.97
C LEU A 5 -3.62 -29.30 -7.27
N ASP A 6 -4.07 -30.47 -7.71
CA ASP A 6 -4.80 -30.64 -8.96
C ASP A 6 -6.32 -30.55 -8.78
N CYS A 7 -6.79 -30.69 -7.53
CA CYS A 7 -8.17 -30.40 -7.09
C CYS A 7 -8.51 -28.90 -7.26
N LEU A 8 -7.56 -28.02 -6.95
CA LEU A 8 -7.71 -26.56 -7.09
C LEU A 8 -7.84 -26.10 -8.54
N LYS A 9 -7.36 -26.89 -9.52
CA LYS A 9 -7.44 -26.55 -10.94
C LYS A 9 -8.77 -26.90 -11.60
N ARG A 10 -9.57 -27.80 -10.99
CA ARG A 10 -10.72 -28.43 -11.67
C ARG A 10 -12.09 -27.88 -11.28
N LYS A 11 -12.21 -27.04 -10.26
CA LYS A 11 -13.55 -26.58 -9.77
C LYS A 11 -13.73 -25.08 -9.56
N GLY A 12 -12.87 -24.25 -10.13
CA GLY A 12 -13.11 -22.82 -10.20
C GLY A 12 -12.37 -22.27 -11.40
N GLY A 13 -13.08 -22.03 -12.50
CA GLY A 13 -12.60 -21.20 -13.60
C GLY A 13 -12.50 -19.74 -13.16
N VAL A 14 -11.75 -19.45 -12.10
CA VAL A 14 -11.30 -18.10 -11.79
C VAL A 14 -10.10 -17.89 -12.69
N ALA A 15 -10.34 -17.16 -13.78
CA ALA A 15 -9.38 -16.86 -14.82
C ALA A 15 -8.02 -16.45 -14.22
N ARG A 16 -7.03 -17.33 -14.36
CA ARG A 16 -5.61 -17.04 -14.10
C ARG A 16 -5.10 -15.84 -14.92
N GLU A 17 -5.82 -15.45 -15.98
CA GLU A 17 -5.54 -14.27 -16.81
C GLU A 17 -5.99 -12.95 -16.17
N VAL A 18 -7.04 -12.92 -15.34
CA VAL A 18 -7.57 -11.65 -14.79
C VAL A 18 -6.67 -11.08 -13.69
N TRP A 19 -5.91 -11.92 -13.00
CA TRP A 19 -4.98 -11.50 -11.95
C TRP A 19 -3.70 -10.86 -12.50
N ARG A 20 -3.37 -11.11 -13.78
CA ARG A 20 -2.05 -10.82 -14.35
C ARG A 20 -1.88 -9.38 -14.84
N ASP A 21 -2.97 -8.70 -15.17
CA ASP A 21 -2.90 -7.42 -15.89
C ASP A 21 -2.87 -6.16 -15.00
N MET A 22 -2.97 -6.29 -13.67
CA MET A 22 -3.41 -5.13 -12.86
C MET A 22 -2.42 -4.49 -11.89
N MET A 23 -1.16 -4.95 -11.76
CA MET A 23 -0.33 -4.49 -10.63
C MET A 23 1.20 -4.44 -10.86
N THR A 24 1.67 -3.91 -11.98
CA THR A 24 3.04 -3.36 -12.01
C THR A 24 2.98 -1.90 -12.39
N SER A 25 3.18 -1.03 -11.40
CA SER A 25 3.57 0.36 -11.67
C SER A 25 4.72 0.35 -12.67
N SER A 26 4.74 1.29 -13.61
CA SER A 26 5.86 1.45 -14.56
C SER A 26 7.22 1.52 -13.84
N THR A 27 7.22 1.97 -12.58
CA THR A 27 8.39 1.98 -11.70
C THR A 27 8.84 0.58 -11.29
N ALA A 28 7.92 -0.32 -10.93
CA ALA A 28 8.25 -1.71 -10.58
C ALA A 28 8.88 -2.42 -11.78
N ALA A 29 8.25 -2.32 -12.96
CA ALA A 29 8.77 -2.91 -14.20
C ALA A 29 10.16 -2.35 -14.56
N ALA A 30 10.40 -1.05 -14.36
CA ALA A 30 11.70 -0.44 -14.61
C ALA A 30 12.80 -0.91 -13.64
N LEU A 31 12.47 -1.13 -12.36
CA LEU A 31 13.40 -1.65 -11.37
C LEU A 31 13.73 -3.13 -11.62
N GLU A 32 12.73 -3.93 -12.01
CA GLU A 32 12.92 -5.32 -12.40
C GLU A 32 13.78 -5.46 -13.66
N ALA A 33 13.54 -4.63 -14.69
CA ALA A 33 14.35 -4.61 -15.90
C ALA A 33 15.82 -4.24 -15.63
N GLN A 34 16.08 -3.47 -14.56
CA GLN A 34 17.43 -3.13 -14.11
C GLN A 34 18.04 -4.18 -13.16
N GLY A 35 17.32 -5.25 -12.84
CA GLY A 35 17.73 -6.27 -11.87
C GLY A 35 17.85 -5.75 -10.43
N LYS A 36 17.23 -4.60 -10.13
CA LYS A 36 17.26 -3.94 -8.81
C LYS A 36 16.13 -4.39 -7.89
N LEU A 37 15.15 -5.08 -8.44
CA LEU A 37 14.01 -5.65 -7.76
C LEU A 37 13.63 -6.96 -8.46
N GLN A 38 13.12 -7.92 -7.70
CA GLN A 38 12.49 -9.12 -8.25
C GLN A 38 11.24 -9.38 -7.41
N LEU A 39 10.07 -9.19 -8.01
CA LEU A 39 8.80 -9.47 -7.34
C LEU A 39 8.42 -10.93 -7.56
N ARG A 40 7.98 -11.59 -6.48
CA ARG A 40 7.51 -12.97 -6.53
C ARG A 40 6.04 -13.05 -6.89
N THR A 41 5.79 -13.34 -8.16
CA THR A 41 4.43 -13.52 -8.70
C THR A 41 3.62 -14.58 -7.95
N GLU A 42 4.26 -15.65 -7.49
CA GLU A 42 3.62 -16.73 -6.73
C GLU A 42 3.09 -16.28 -5.36
N LEU A 43 3.61 -15.18 -4.82
CA LEU A 43 3.15 -14.56 -3.58
C LEU A 43 2.26 -13.34 -3.82
N ASN A 44 1.97 -13.02 -5.08
CA ASN A 44 1.30 -11.78 -5.46
C ASN A 44 2.03 -10.55 -4.86
N GLU A 45 3.36 -10.54 -4.99
CA GLU A 45 4.18 -9.41 -4.54
C GLU A 45 4.04 -8.21 -5.48
N VAL A 46 3.85 -7.04 -4.88
CA VAL A 46 3.64 -5.77 -5.58
C VAL A 46 4.40 -4.65 -4.86
N LEU A 47 4.62 -3.53 -5.56
CA LEU A 47 5.02 -2.28 -4.92
C LEU A 47 3.80 -1.40 -4.64
N LEU A 48 3.65 -0.97 -3.39
CA LEU A 48 2.61 -0.03 -2.96
C LEU A 48 3.22 1.10 -2.15
N LEU A 49 2.48 2.20 -2.03
CA LEU A 49 2.90 3.42 -1.36
C LEU A 49 2.24 3.54 0.02
N HIS A 50 3.00 3.97 1.01
CA HIS A 50 2.49 4.38 2.31
C HIS A 50 2.88 5.83 2.57
N GLY A 51 1.88 6.72 2.63
CA GLY A 51 2.10 8.08 3.08
C GLY A 51 2.41 8.09 4.56
N ILE A 52 3.48 8.79 4.95
CA ILE A 52 3.94 8.81 6.32
C ILE A 52 4.27 10.24 6.78
N PRO A 53 3.72 10.69 7.93
CA PRO A 53 4.09 11.99 8.48
C PRO A 53 5.53 11.95 8.99
N ARG A 54 6.22 13.09 8.88
CA ARG A 54 7.63 13.26 9.30
C ARG A 54 7.88 12.74 10.73
N SER A 55 6.93 12.99 11.63
CA SER A 55 6.99 12.59 13.05
C SER A 55 7.04 11.07 13.27
N SER A 56 6.46 10.28 12.36
CA SER A 56 6.39 8.82 12.48
C SER A 56 7.49 8.11 11.67
N LEU A 57 8.17 8.81 10.77
CA LEU A 57 9.08 8.22 9.79
C LEU A 57 10.22 7.41 10.45
N LEU A 58 10.95 7.97 11.41
CA LEU A 58 12.03 7.23 12.07
C LEU A 58 11.52 6.01 12.84
N THR A 59 10.38 6.14 13.51
CA THR A 59 9.76 5.03 14.25
C THR A 59 9.41 3.89 13.32
N VAL A 60 8.81 4.17 12.16
CA VAL A 60 8.44 3.15 11.17
C VAL A 60 9.67 2.57 10.47
N LEU A 61 10.70 3.37 10.18
CA LEU A 61 11.96 2.84 9.64
C LEU A 61 12.68 1.91 10.62
N ALA A 62 12.58 2.17 11.92
CA ALA A 62 13.20 1.35 12.95
C ALA A 62 12.39 0.08 13.29
N ASN A 63 11.06 0.16 13.26
CA ASN A 63 10.18 -0.90 13.78
C ASN A 63 9.29 -1.58 12.73
N GLY A 64 9.30 -1.10 11.48
CA GLY A 64 8.34 -1.50 10.46
C GLY A 64 6.97 -0.82 10.60
N LEU A 65 6.10 -1.06 9.63
CA LEU A 65 4.69 -0.69 9.74
C LEU A 65 4.01 -1.62 10.74
N ASN A 66 3.06 -1.09 11.51
CA ASN A 66 2.37 -1.85 12.54
C ASN A 66 0.88 -1.46 12.56
N GLU A 67 0.04 -2.43 12.21
CA GLU A 67 -1.42 -2.29 12.12
C GLU A 67 -2.08 -1.89 13.45
N ARG A 68 -1.41 -2.09 14.59
CA ARG A 68 -1.95 -1.71 15.91
C ARG A 68 -2.07 -0.20 16.10
N PHE A 69 -1.37 0.58 15.27
CA PHE A 69 -1.51 2.04 15.23
C PHE A 69 -2.55 2.52 14.20
N SER A 70 -3.21 1.61 13.48
CA SER A 70 -4.30 1.97 12.56
C SER A 70 -5.42 2.75 13.26
N GLY A 71 -6.06 3.67 12.54
CA GLY A 71 -7.15 4.50 13.07
C GLY A 71 -6.73 5.63 14.02
N THR A 72 -5.46 5.74 14.40
CA THR A 72 -4.98 6.77 15.36
C THR A 72 -4.88 8.18 14.76
N HIS A 73 -4.70 8.30 13.45
CA HIS A 73 -4.49 9.58 12.76
C HIS A 73 -5.59 9.89 11.72
N ALA A 74 -6.02 8.86 10.99
CA ALA A 74 -7.13 8.91 10.04
C ALA A 74 -7.91 7.59 10.16
N GLY A 75 -9.23 7.66 10.04
CA GLY A 75 -10.13 6.54 10.34
C GLY A 75 -9.78 5.24 9.60
N ALA A 76 -10.12 4.10 10.22
CA ALA A 76 -9.88 2.75 9.71
C ALA A 76 -11.10 2.23 8.94
N ALA A 77 -11.43 2.87 7.81
CA ALA A 77 -12.66 2.60 7.04
C ALA A 77 -12.81 1.13 6.60
N PHE A 78 -11.69 0.45 6.43
CA PHE A 78 -11.58 -0.93 5.97
C PHE A 78 -10.91 -1.82 7.02
N GLY A 79 -11.11 -1.51 8.30
CA GLY A 79 -10.59 -2.28 9.42
C GLY A 79 -9.18 -1.88 9.87
N ASN A 80 -8.75 -2.49 10.98
CA ASN A 80 -7.55 -2.13 11.71
C ASN A 80 -6.30 -2.80 11.11
N GLY A 81 -5.92 -2.35 9.92
CA GLY A 81 -4.74 -2.82 9.19
C GLY A 81 -3.76 -1.69 8.84
N ALA A 82 -2.61 -2.04 8.27
CA ALA A 82 -1.72 -1.09 7.62
C ALA A 82 -2.25 -0.73 6.23
N TYR A 83 -2.42 0.57 5.97
CA TYR A 83 -3.00 1.10 4.74
C TYR A 83 -1.94 1.48 3.72
N LEU A 84 -2.13 1.04 2.48
CA LEU A 84 -1.25 1.25 1.35
C LEU A 84 -2.07 1.68 0.13
N ALA A 85 -1.41 2.32 -0.84
CA ALA A 85 -2.04 2.79 -2.06
C ALA A 85 -1.18 2.52 -3.29
N GLU A 86 -1.81 2.33 -4.44
CA GLU A 86 -1.11 2.25 -5.73
C GLU A 86 -0.71 3.62 -6.30
N ASP A 87 -1.36 4.69 -5.81
CA ASP A 87 -1.22 6.05 -6.33
C ASP A 87 -0.70 7.00 -5.24
N LEU A 88 0.30 7.81 -5.60
CA LEU A 88 0.92 8.75 -4.68
C LEU A 88 -0.07 9.82 -4.19
N GLY A 89 -1.03 10.24 -5.02
CA GLY A 89 -2.04 11.21 -4.62
C GLY A 89 -3.00 10.71 -3.53
N LYS A 90 -3.12 9.39 -3.35
CA LYS A 90 -3.80 8.82 -2.18
C LYS A 90 -2.89 8.80 -0.95
N ALA A 91 -1.66 8.30 -1.11
CA ALA A 91 -0.69 8.29 -0.03
C ALA A 91 -0.41 9.71 0.53
N ASP A 92 -0.35 10.72 -0.35
CA ASP A 92 -0.13 12.13 -0.03
C ASP A 92 -1.24 12.76 0.84
N GLN A 93 -2.40 12.11 0.99
CA GLN A 93 -3.46 12.57 1.91
C GLN A 93 -3.09 12.36 3.39
N TYR A 94 -2.03 11.62 3.68
CA TYR A 94 -1.62 11.20 5.03
C TYR A 94 -0.23 11.73 5.44
N VAL A 95 0.32 12.67 4.66
CA VAL A 95 1.65 13.24 4.92
C VAL A 95 1.55 14.68 5.38
N ASP A 96 2.51 15.07 6.22
CA ASP A 96 2.73 16.46 6.62
C ASP A 96 3.99 17.02 5.95
N ALA A 97 4.01 18.33 5.71
CA ALA A 97 5.15 19.01 5.13
C ALA A 97 6.34 19.07 6.12
N ASP A 98 7.51 18.66 5.65
CA ASP A 98 8.80 18.89 6.26
C ASP A 98 9.41 20.18 5.70
N ALA A 99 9.05 21.30 6.33
CA ALA A 99 9.19 22.62 5.73
C ALA A 99 10.64 23.08 5.52
N ASN A 100 11.54 22.81 6.47
CA ASN A 100 12.91 23.34 6.46
C ASN A 100 13.92 22.32 6.99
N TYR A 101 15.13 22.37 6.44
CA TYR A 101 16.26 21.62 6.99
C TYR A 101 16.59 22.12 8.40
N ASP A 102 16.34 21.26 9.37
CA ASP A 102 16.82 21.39 10.74
C ASP A 102 18.06 20.49 10.96
N PRO A 103 19.26 21.06 11.19
CA PRO A 103 20.47 20.28 11.48
C PRO A 103 20.43 19.59 12.86
N ALA A 104 19.54 19.98 13.76
CA ALA A 104 19.35 19.32 15.06
C ALA A 104 18.39 18.12 14.99
N SER A 105 17.63 17.98 13.89
CA SER A 105 16.70 16.87 13.66
C SER A 105 17.46 15.57 13.36
N ASP A 106 17.27 14.54 14.20
CA ASP A 106 17.86 13.20 14.00
C ASP A 106 17.49 12.62 12.62
N LEU A 107 16.25 12.85 12.17
CA LEU A 107 15.81 12.44 10.83
C LEU A 107 16.68 13.07 9.75
N HIS A 108 16.95 14.37 9.85
CA HIS A 108 17.68 15.10 8.82
C HIS A 108 19.16 14.76 8.81
N GLN A 109 19.75 14.53 9.99
CA GLN A 109 21.15 14.08 10.08
C GLN A 109 21.35 12.71 9.42
N ARG A 110 20.33 11.85 9.44
CA ARG A 110 20.36 10.52 8.81
C ARG A 110 20.11 10.57 7.31
N LEU A 111 19.11 11.35 6.87
CA LEU A 111 18.73 11.42 5.45
C LEU A 111 19.64 12.33 4.63
N TYR A 112 20.12 13.42 5.23
CA TYR A 112 20.85 14.47 4.52
C TYR A 112 22.26 14.61 5.08
N GLY A 113 23.22 14.42 4.20
CA GLY A 113 24.63 14.43 4.54
C GLY A 113 25.47 14.98 3.40
N ARG A 114 26.71 14.52 3.28
CA ARG A 114 27.65 14.98 2.25
C ARG A 114 27.22 14.61 0.83
N SER A 115 26.52 13.50 0.65
CA SER A 115 26.11 13.01 -0.68
C SER A 115 24.77 13.58 -1.13
N TYR A 116 23.82 13.75 -0.22
CA TYR A 116 22.47 14.24 -0.51
C TYR A 116 22.16 15.41 0.42
N ARG A 117 21.99 16.61 -0.14
CA ARG A 117 21.59 17.80 0.63
C ARG A 117 20.09 17.91 0.65
N HIS A 118 19.56 18.40 1.77
CA HIS A 118 18.18 18.85 1.82
C HIS A 118 18.01 20.01 0.82
N PRO A 119 16.96 20.02 -0.01
CA PRO A 119 16.78 21.01 -1.08
C PRO A 119 16.43 22.42 -0.56
N GLY A 120 16.15 22.54 0.73
CA GLY A 120 15.75 23.81 1.38
C GLY A 120 14.31 24.23 1.06
N THR A 121 13.54 23.33 0.45
CA THR A 121 12.11 23.48 0.19
C THR A 121 11.31 22.49 1.03
N ALA A 122 10.02 22.73 1.17
CA ALA A 122 9.13 21.81 1.88
C ALA A 122 9.09 20.45 1.17
N LEU A 123 9.41 19.40 1.91
CA LEU A 123 9.37 18.01 1.44
C LEU A 123 8.22 17.24 2.09
N HIS A 124 7.84 16.16 1.43
CA HIS A 124 6.92 15.15 1.94
C HIS A 124 7.55 13.78 1.73
N TYR A 125 7.17 12.81 2.55
CA TYR A 125 7.76 11.48 2.53
C TYR A 125 6.70 10.42 2.27
N ALA A 126 7.04 9.44 1.46
CA ALA A 126 6.27 8.21 1.34
C ALA A 126 7.22 7.01 1.29
N LEU A 127 6.77 5.89 1.84
CA LEU A 127 7.48 4.62 1.70
C LEU A 127 6.97 3.92 0.44
N VAL A 128 7.89 3.37 -0.33
CA VAL A 128 7.60 2.36 -1.35
C VAL A 128 7.82 1.01 -0.69
N CYS A 129 6.74 0.28 -0.50
CA CYS A 129 6.72 -0.99 0.19
C CYS A 129 6.63 -2.13 -0.82
N ARG A 130 7.51 -3.12 -0.72
CA ARG A 130 7.25 -4.44 -1.30
C ARG A 130 6.26 -5.16 -0.40
N VAL A 131 5.13 -5.54 -0.97
CA VAL A 131 3.99 -6.11 -0.23
C VAL A 131 3.61 -7.43 -0.85
N ALA A 132 3.58 -8.49 -0.05
CA ALA A 132 3.04 -9.78 -0.46
C ALA A 132 1.52 -9.79 -0.21
N LEU A 133 0.72 -9.61 -1.26
CA LEU A 133 -0.74 -9.60 -1.12
C LEU A 133 -1.32 -11.01 -0.91
N GLY A 134 -0.58 -12.05 -1.28
CA GLY A 134 -1.01 -13.44 -1.18
C GLY A 134 -2.36 -13.66 -1.88
N HIS A 135 -3.32 -14.21 -1.14
CA HIS A 135 -4.70 -14.36 -1.58
C HIS A 135 -5.56 -13.23 -0.99
N PRO A 136 -5.86 -12.15 -1.76
CA PRO A 136 -6.67 -11.03 -1.31
C PRO A 136 -8.16 -11.34 -1.34
N ILE A 137 -8.91 -10.73 -0.42
CA ILE A 137 -10.36 -10.50 -0.56
C ILE A 137 -10.60 -9.06 -1.03
N ARG A 138 -11.69 -8.82 -1.75
CA ARG A 138 -12.00 -7.50 -2.33
C ARG A 138 -13.32 -6.97 -1.82
N THR A 139 -13.41 -5.67 -1.58
CA THR A 139 -14.66 -5.02 -1.14
C THR A 139 -14.82 -3.66 -1.80
N LYS A 140 -16.07 -3.21 -1.98
CA LYS A 140 -16.41 -1.79 -2.22
C LYS A 140 -17.03 -1.14 -0.99
N ASP A 141 -17.37 -1.95 0.01
CA ASP A 141 -18.04 -1.54 1.23
C ASP A 141 -17.02 -1.23 2.31
N ALA A 142 -17.28 -0.17 3.09
CA ALA A 142 -16.54 0.17 4.28
C ALA A 142 -17.21 -0.38 5.55
N GLY A 143 -16.42 -0.54 6.61
CA GLY A 143 -16.86 -0.87 7.95
C GLY A 143 -17.03 -2.37 8.22
N ALA A 144 -17.47 -2.69 9.44
CA ALA A 144 -17.53 -4.06 9.96
C ALA A 144 -18.55 -4.97 9.24
N LEU A 145 -19.44 -4.40 8.43
CA LEU A 145 -20.44 -5.12 7.64
C LEU A 145 -20.05 -5.28 6.17
N ALA A 146 -18.81 -4.90 5.81
CA ALA A 146 -18.32 -4.99 4.44
C ALA A 146 -18.42 -6.41 3.88
N ARG A 147 -18.78 -6.51 2.60
CA ARG A 147 -18.99 -7.77 1.89
C ARG A 147 -17.99 -7.95 0.75
N SER A 148 -17.71 -9.21 0.46
CA SER A 148 -16.84 -9.57 -0.67
C SER A 148 -17.48 -9.12 -1.99
N CYS A 149 -16.65 -8.59 -2.90
CA CYS A 149 -17.05 -8.34 -4.29
C CYS A 149 -17.24 -9.64 -5.08
N ASP A 150 -16.61 -10.72 -4.63
CA ASP A 150 -16.61 -12.02 -5.32
C ASP A 150 -17.78 -12.91 -4.86
N ASP A 151 -18.22 -12.77 -3.59
CA ASP A 151 -19.45 -13.38 -3.07
C ASP A 151 -20.18 -12.43 -2.10
N PRO A 152 -21.35 -11.88 -2.46
CA PRO A 152 -22.07 -10.96 -1.58
C PRO A 152 -22.55 -11.61 -0.28
N ASN A 153 -22.61 -12.94 -0.17
CA ASN A 153 -22.96 -13.61 1.09
C ASN A 153 -21.77 -13.68 2.06
N GLU A 154 -20.55 -13.53 1.56
CA GLU A 154 -19.32 -13.56 2.34
C GLU A 154 -19.05 -12.18 2.98
N ARG A 155 -18.83 -12.18 4.30
CA ARG A 155 -18.38 -10.97 5.01
C ARG A 155 -16.86 -10.88 4.94
N VAL A 156 -16.36 -9.67 4.76
CA VAL A 156 -14.91 -9.39 4.87
C VAL A 156 -14.41 -9.66 6.29
N PHE A 157 -15.20 -9.26 7.29
CA PHE A 157 -14.88 -9.39 8.71
C PHE A 157 -15.89 -10.31 9.40
N PRO A 158 -15.52 -11.57 9.74
CA PRO A 158 -16.45 -12.51 10.34
C PRO A 158 -16.70 -12.24 11.83
N VAL A 159 -15.71 -11.73 12.56
CA VAL A 159 -15.74 -11.58 14.03
C VAL A 159 -15.49 -10.13 14.44
N ASN A 160 -14.39 -9.55 14.00
CA ASN A 160 -14.00 -8.18 14.29
C ASN A 160 -13.21 -7.62 13.11
N VAL A 161 -12.90 -6.32 13.16
CA VAL A 161 -12.22 -5.62 12.06
C VAL A 161 -10.68 -5.72 12.10
N ARG A 162 -10.11 -6.67 12.85
CA ARG A 162 -8.66 -6.91 12.95
C ARG A 162 -8.19 -8.15 12.20
N GLU A 163 -9.10 -8.99 11.72
CA GLU A 163 -8.76 -10.21 10.98
C GLU A 163 -9.81 -10.49 9.90
N LEU A 164 -9.34 -10.92 8.72
CA LEU A 164 -10.18 -11.18 7.56
C LEU A 164 -10.89 -12.53 7.67
N ALA A 165 -11.87 -12.77 6.80
CA ALA A 165 -12.52 -14.07 6.69
C ALA A 165 -11.52 -15.19 6.33
N PRO A 166 -11.80 -16.45 6.71
CA PRO A 166 -11.10 -17.59 6.16
C PRO A 166 -11.45 -17.78 4.68
N VAL A 167 -10.48 -18.16 3.87
CA VAL A 167 -10.70 -18.56 2.49
C VAL A 167 -11.60 -19.80 2.47
N PRO A 168 -12.71 -19.79 1.70
CA PRO A 168 -13.65 -20.92 1.67
C PRO A 168 -12.99 -22.24 1.28
N ASN A 169 -13.43 -23.33 1.91
CA ASN A 169 -13.06 -24.72 1.57
C ASN A 169 -11.59 -25.11 1.81
N LEU A 170 -10.83 -24.38 2.64
CA LEU A 170 -9.48 -24.78 3.06
C LEU A 170 -9.49 -25.48 4.43
N ALA A 171 -8.66 -26.52 4.56
CA ALA A 171 -8.43 -27.25 5.81
C ALA A 171 -6.91 -27.44 6.02
N PRO A 172 -6.32 -26.91 7.11
CA PRO A 172 -6.95 -26.04 8.11
C PRO A 172 -7.42 -24.70 7.51
N PRO A 173 -8.38 -23.99 8.16
CA PRO A 173 -8.78 -22.66 7.73
C PRO A 173 -7.57 -21.72 7.67
N MET A 174 -7.40 -21.04 6.54
CA MET A 174 -6.43 -19.96 6.37
C MET A 174 -7.19 -18.68 6.05
N HIS A 175 -6.80 -17.56 6.67
CA HIS A 175 -7.40 -16.27 6.42
C HIS A 175 -6.95 -15.69 5.07
N TYR A 176 -7.79 -14.85 4.47
CA TYR A 176 -7.32 -13.98 3.39
C TYR A 176 -6.13 -13.15 3.90
N HIS A 177 -5.12 -12.97 3.05
CA HIS A 177 -3.84 -12.38 3.47
C HIS A 177 -3.88 -10.85 3.43
N SER A 178 -4.73 -10.29 2.59
CA SER A 178 -4.87 -8.87 2.38
C SER A 178 -6.29 -8.50 1.93
N LEU A 179 -6.63 -7.23 2.07
CA LEU A 179 -7.88 -6.66 1.61
C LEU A 179 -7.60 -5.61 0.54
N ILE A 180 -8.28 -5.71 -0.60
CA ILE A 180 -8.29 -4.69 -1.64
C ILE A 180 -9.63 -3.95 -1.54
N ALA A 181 -9.57 -2.70 -1.10
CA ALA A 181 -10.70 -1.78 -1.18
C ALA A 181 -10.76 -1.20 -2.60
N GLU A 182 -11.71 -1.72 -3.37
CA GLU A 182 -12.01 -1.30 -4.72
C GLU A 182 -12.70 0.07 -4.73
N LYS A 183 -12.61 0.75 -5.87
CA LYS A 183 -13.32 2.03 -6.06
C LYS A 183 -14.84 1.80 -5.96
N GLY A 184 -15.48 2.65 -5.19
CA GLY A 184 -16.92 2.56 -4.90
C GLY A 184 -17.43 3.82 -4.21
N PRO A 185 -18.73 3.87 -3.88
CA PRO A 185 -19.36 5.05 -3.31
C PRO A 185 -18.61 5.56 -2.07
N GLY A 186 -18.08 6.78 -2.13
CA GLY A 186 -17.28 7.39 -1.04
C GLY A 186 -15.76 7.17 -1.14
N HIS A 187 -15.30 6.31 -2.06
CA HIS A 187 -13.89 6.00 -2.34
C HIS A 187 -13.66 5.92 -3.86
N ASP A 188 -14.07 6.95 -4.60
CA ASP A 188 -14.22 6.86 -6.07
C ASP A 188 -12.89 6.95 -6.85
N ARG A 189 -11.85 7.56 -6.26
CA ARG A 189 -10.63 7.92 -7.00
C ARG A 189 -9.55 6.84 -6.96
N TYR A 190 -9.36 6.21 -5.80
CA TYR A 190 -8.19 5.40 -5.50
C TYR A 190 -8.59 4.09 -4.85
N ARG A 191 -7.89 3.00 -5.23
CA ARG A 191 -7.93 1.76 -4.47
C ARG A 191 -7.03 1.87 -3.25
N GLU A 192 -7.43 1.21 -2.17
CA GLU A 192 -6.62 1.10 -0.96
C GLU A 192 -6.35 -0.38 -0.69
N PHE A 193 -5.18 -0.67 -0.15
CA PHE A 193 -4.72 -2.01 0.17
C PHE A 193 -4.48 -2.07 1.67
N VAL A 194 -5.09 -3.04 2.34
CA VAL A 194 -5.03 -3.16 3.80
C VAL A 194 -4.44 -4.51 4.19
N ILE A 195 -3.39 -4.46 5.00
CA ILE A 195 -2.65 -5.62 5.48
C ILE A 195 -2.82 -5.73 7.00
N PHE A 196 -3.31 -6.87 7.49
CA PHE A 196 -3.64 -7.07 8.90
C PHE A 196 -2.52 -7.72 9.72
N HIS A 197 -1.45 -8.17 9.06
CA HIS A 197 -0.23 -8.70 9.68
C HIS A 197 0.97 -7.99 9.04
N ALA A 198 1.13 -6.70 9.33
CA ALA A 198 2.03 -5.85 8.57
C ALA A 198 3.50 -6.30 8.64
N SER A 199 3.95 -6.82 9.79
CA SER A 199 5.31 -7.31 10.00
C SER A 199 5.73 -8.44 9.06
N ASP A 200 4.76 -9.22 8.60
CA ASP A 200 5.02 -10.46 7.86
C ASP A 200 4.92 -10.24 6.35
N TYR A 201 4.07 -9.29 5.92
CA TYR A 201 3.73 -9.08 4.51
C TYR A 201 4.21 -7.74 3.94
N ILE A 202 4.75 -6.82 4.75
CA ILE A 202 5.22 -5.51 4.29
C ILE A 202 6.71 -5.33 4.56
N CYS A 203 7.46 -5.01 3.51
CA CYS A 203 8.85 -4.58 3.58
C CYS A 203 8.98 -3.16 3.00
N PRO A 204 9.31 -2.13 3.81
CA PRO A 204 9.67 -0.82 3.30
C PRO A 204 10.96 -0.90 2.49
N GLU A 205 10.86 -0.84 1.17
CA GLU A 205 11.98 -1.07 0.24
C GLU A 205 12.70 0.24 -0.09
N TYR A 206 11.95 1.32 -0.27
CA TYR A 206 12.49 2.65 -0.56
C TYR A 206 11.77 3.72 0.23
N LEU A 207 12.50 4.79 0.54
CA LEU A 207 11.93 6.05 1.00
C LEU A 207 12.01 7.06 -0.15
N ILE A 208 10.87 7.66 -0.51
CA ILE A 208 10.83 8.76 -1.47
C ILE A 208 10.59 10.07 -0.73
N ALA A 209 11.36 11.09 -1.08
CA ALA A 209 11.16 12.47 -0.67
C ALA A 209 10.74 13.28 -1.90
N TYR A 210 9.62 13.98 -1.82
CA TYR A 210 9.05 14.73 -2.94
C TYR A 210 8.52 16.10 -2.51
N HIS A 211 8.43 17.01 -3.47
CA HIS A 211 7.74 18.29 -3.29
C HIS A 211 6.44 18.26 -4.10
N ARG A 212 5.46 19.05 -3.69
CA ARG A 212 4.23 19.27 -4.46
C ARG A 212 4.46 20.42 -5.42
N GLU A 213 4.23 20.22 -6.71
CA GLU A 213 4.24 21.32 -7.67
C GLU A 213 2.90 22.07 -7.61
N ASN A 214 2.94 23.36 -7.28
CA ASN A 214 1.77 24.22 -7.42
C ASN A 214 1.65 24.67 -8.88
N SER A 215 0.55 24.32 -9.55
CA SER A 215 0.31 24.65 -10.96
C SER A 215 0.17 26.16 -11.25
N SER A 216 0.30 27.04 -10.24
CA SER A 216 0.24 28.50 -10.42
C SER A 216 1.48 29.11 -11.07
N ALA A 217 2.58 28.36 -11.23
CA ALA A 217 3.84 28.89 -11.79
C ALA A 217 3.95 28.79 -13.33
N GLN A 218 3.05 28.07 -14.01
CA GLN A 218 3.12 27.89 -15.48
C GLN A 218 2.29 28.91 -16.29
N ALA A 219 1.49 29.78 -15.65
CA ALA A 219 0.66 30.77 -16.36
C ALA A 219 1.36 32.09 -16.75
N SER A 220 2.64 32.30 -16.38
CA SER A 220 3.34 33.58 -16.58
C SER A 220 4.45 33.58 -17.65
N ARG A 221 4.63 32.48 -18.40
CA ARG A 221 5.54 32.45 -19.55
C ARG A 221 4.78 32.36 -20.87
N GLY A 222 4.03 33.41 -21.18
CA GLY A 222 3.64 33.71 -22.56
C GLY A 222 4.87 34.24 -23.33
N PRO A 223 5.04 33.90 -24.61
CA PRO A 223 6.20 34.34 -25.38
C PRO A 223 6.12 35.84 -25.63
N SER A 224 7.17 36.57 -25.26
CA SER A 224 7.40 37.92 -25.76
C SER A 224 7.85 37.83 -27.21
N ARG A 225 6.96 38.20 -28.14
CA ARG A 225 7.26 38.80 -29.45
C ARG A 225 6.00 39.36 -30.08
#